data_AF-R7CWK5-F1
#
_entry.id   AF-R7CWK5-F1
#
_cell.length_a   1.000
_cell.length_b   1.000
_cell.length_c   1.000
_cell.angle_alpha   90.00
_cell.angle_beta   90.00
_cell.angle_gamma   90.00
#
_symmetry.space_group_name_H-M   'P 1'
#
loop_
_entity.id
_entity.type
_entity.pdbx_description
1 polymer ?
#
loop_
_entity_poly.entity_id
_entity_poly.type
_entity_poly.pdbx_seq_one_letter_code
_entity_poly.pdbx_strand_id
1 'polypeptide(L)'
;MIIRKRPIISWLLNIDNVEDEGKFGVPMLSNKQHFGYLANGLKFLSDVRQTQPDWGLPELLMPSFEVVMKKSAKSFYGIDHQLFQEFYKDNVCGILLSRDCGTIVYGFGEDTLHVWLFREDGGISNLYMYFYIESTKDNVRHIYTWPTLTADDQLFAGNKEEREQIYERLANKLMVYLAVKKYVKVETIIVPVGTTAKLDDKILGYKSKEKVRNESGQEVIVMDSRWFRKIVNDNEIFVRGFFRFQNKKDEKGEWYKELIFVDSFVRHGYHRNALIEEENNSKE
;
A
#
# COMPACT_ATOMS: atom_id res chain seq x y z
N MET A 1 14.37 -8.50 -9.31
CA MET A 1 13.25 -7.76 -9.91
C MET A 1 13.80 -6.63 -10.79
N ILE A 2 13.21 -6.40 -11.95
CA ILE A 2 13.60 -5.34 -12.88
C ILE A 2 12.40 -4.40 -13.04
N ILE A 3 12.61 -3.10 -12.83
CA ILE A 3 11.59 -2.07 -13.08
C ILE A 3 11.89 -1.50 -14.47
N ARG A 4 11.10 -1.88 -15.47
CA ARG A 4 11.27 -1.43 -16.85
C ARG A 4 10.67 -0.04 -17.07
N LYS A 5 11.10 0.65 -18.13
CA LYS A 5 10.49 1.90 -18.59
C LYS A 5 9.01 1.69 -18.88
N ARG A 6 8.18 2.62 -18.41
CA ARG A 6 6.72 2.63 -18.59
C ARG A 6 6.32 3.99 -19.18
N PRO A 7 5.87 4.04 -20.44
CA PRO A 7 5.49 5.29 -21.10
C PRO A 7 4.53 6.17 -20.30
N ILE A 8 3.53 5.57 -19.64
CA ILE A 8 2.57 6.32 -18.82
C ILE A 8 3.25 7.12 -17.69
N ILE A 9 4.28 6.58 -17.06
CA ILE A 9 4.99 7.26 -15.98
C ILE A 9 5.84 8.40 -16.54
N SER A 10 6.52 8.15 -17.66
CA SER A 10 7.29 9.18 -18.37
C SER A 10 6.41 10.33 -18.84
N TRP A 11 5.18 10.06 -19.26
CA TRP A 11 4.21 11.08 -19.64
C TRP A 11 3.63 11.84 -18.43
N LEU A 12 3.33 11.15 -17.32
CA LEU A 12 2.80 11.80 -16.10
C LEU A 12 3.80 12.74 -15.43
N LEU A 13 5.08 12.34 -15.35
CA LEU A 13 6.11 13.09 -14.63
C LEU A 13 6.78 14.19 -15.46
N ASN A 14 6.55 14.23 -16.77
CA ASN A 14 7.10 15.25 -17.64
C ASN A 14 6.00 15.82 -18.54
N ILE A 15 5.56 17.04 -18.25
CA ILE A 15 4.44 17.67 -18.96
C ILE A 15 4.75 17.93 -20.43
N ASP A 16 6.02 18.20 -20.74
CA ASP A 16 6.52 18.50 -22.08
C ASP A 16 6.89 17.23 -22.88
N ASN A 17 6.71 16.05 -22.29
CA ASN A 17 7.05 14.79 -22.95
C ASN A 17 6.00 14.40 -24.00
N VAL A 18 6.28 14.78 -25.24
CA VAL A 18 5.51 14.40 -26.44
C VAL A 18 5.99 13.06 -27.02
N GLU A 19 7.20 12.57 -26.66
CA GLU A 19 7.79 11.36 -27.25
C GLU A 19 7.05 10.07 -26.89
N ASP A 20 6.32 10.08 -25.78
CA ASP A 20 5.53 8.95 -25.30
C ASP A 20 4.04 9.07 -25.66
N GLU A 21 3.62 10.17 -26.29
CA GLU A 21 2.27 10.31 -26.87
C GLU A 21 2.13 9.33 -28.05
N GLY A 22 1.37 8.26 -27.84
CA GLY A 22 1.25 7.13 -28.77
C GLY A 22 1.88 5.83 -28.28
N LYS A 23 2.60 5.86 -27.15
CA LYS A 23 3.10 4.66 -26.44
C LYS A 23 2.26 4.31 -25.21
N PHE A 24 1.11 4.95 -25.04
CA PHE A 24 0.10 4.56 -24.07
C PHE A 24 -1.30 4.80 -24.64
N GLY A 25 -2.30 4.09 -24.13
CA GLY A 25 -3.65 4.20 -24.65
C GLY A 25 -4.63 3.21 -24.04
N VAL A 26 -5.74 2.99 -24.74
CA VAL A 26 -6.73 1.94 -24.41
C VAL A 26 -6.53 0.80 -25.41
N PRO A 27 -6.54 -0.47 -24.97
CA PRO A 27 -6.43 -1.60 -25.89
C PRO A 27 -7.60 -1.58 -26.90
N MET A 28 -7.38 -2.09 -28.10
CA MET A 28 -8.45 -2.24 -29.09
C MET A 28 -9.42 -3.33 -28.62
N LEU A 29 -10.63 -2.91 -28.20
CA LEU A 29 -11.68 -3.81 -27.71
C LEU A 29 -12.80 -3.96 -28.74
N SER A 30 -13.33 -5.18 -28.83
CA SER A 30 -14.53 -5.48 -29.62
C SER A 30 -15.77 -4.81 -29.01
N ASN A 31 -15.81 -4.72 -27.67
CA ASN A 31 -16.86 -4.00 -26.96
C ASN A 31 -16.60 -2.49 -26.99
N LYS A 32 -17.33 -1.79 -27.86
CA LYS A 32 -17.23 -0.33 -28.04
C LYS A 32 -17.59 0.47 -26.78
N GLN A 33 -18.47 -0.05 -25.92
CA GLN A 33 -18.83 0.62 -24.67
C GLN A 33 -17.67 0.57 -23.67
N HIS A 34 -17.02 -0.58 -23.55
CA HIS A 34 -15.83 -0.71 -22.71
C HIS A 34 -14.67 0.16 -23.22
N PHE A 35 -14.45 0.18 -24.53
CA PHE A 35 -13.46 1.07 -25.15
C PHE A 35 -13.77 2.55 -24.85
N GLY A 36 -15.01 2.99 -25.08
CA GLY A 36 -15.42 4.36 -24.83
C GLY A 36 -15.30 4.75 -23.36
N TYR A 37 -15.67 3.86 -22.44
CA TYR A 37 -15.51 4.06 -21.01
C TYR A 37 -14.04 4.27 -20.61
N LEU A 38 -13.15 3.39 -21.04
CA LEU A 38 -11.72 3.50 -20.75
C LEU A 38 -11.09 4.72 -21.42
N ALA A 39 -11.51 5.06 -22.65
CA ALA A 39 -11.02 6.24 -23.36
C ALA A 39 -11.42 7.53 -22.63
N ASN A 40 -12.63 7.59 -22.08
CA ASN A 40 -13.06 8.70 -21.22
C ASN A 40 -12.25 8.73 -19.90
N GLY A 41 -11.95 7.56 -19.31
CA GLY A 41 -11.08 7.47 -18.15
C GLY A 41 -9.67 8.01 -18.42
N LEU A 42 -9.10 7.69 -19.58
CA LEU A 42 -7.79 8.21 -20.00
C LEU A 42 -7.82 9.71 -20.29
N LYS A 43 -8.89 10.19 -20.94
CA LYS A 43 -9.11 11.63 -21.15
C LYS A 43 -9.19 12.37 -19.82
N PHE A 44 -9.92 11.83 -18.85
CA PHE A 44 -10.00 12.43 -17.52
C PHE A 44 -8.64 12.48 -16.82
N LEU A 45 -7.81 11.43 -16.94
CA LEU A 45 -6.42 11.48 -16.44
C LEU A 45 -5.60 12.57 -17.13
N SER A 46 -5.80 12.78 -18.43
CA SER A 46 -5.17 13.88 -19.19
C SER A 46 -5.61 15.24 -18.66
N ASP A 47 -6.90 15.42 -18.38
CA ASP A 47 -7.42 16.66 -17.80
C ASP A 47 -6.82 16.91 -16.40
N VAL A 48 -6.72 15.87 -15.57
CA VAL A 48 -6.03 15.94 -14.26
C VAL A 48 -4.55 16.28 -14.42
N ARG A 49 -3.84 15.72 -15.40
CA ARG A 49 -2.44 16.07 -15.66
C ARG A 49 -2.26 17.56 -15.99
N GLN A 50 -3.23 18.20 -16.65
CA GLN A 50 -3.16 19.64 -16.95
C GLN A 50 -3.22 20.51 -15.69
N THR A 51 -3.73 19.99 -14.57
CA THR A 51 -3.70 20.69 -13.28
C THR A 51 -2.35 20.59 -12.57
N GLN A 52 -1.35 19.94 -13.19
CA GLN A 52 0.01 19.77 -12.68
C GLN A 52 0.10 19.25 -11.24
N PRO A 53 -0.57 18.12 -10.92
CA PRO A 53 -0.46 17.53 -9.59
C PRO A 53 0.96 16.99 -9.35
N ASP A 54 1.40 17.03 -8.09
CA ASP A 54 2.66 16.42 -7.68
C ASP A 54 2.50 14.91 -7.52
N TRP A 55 2.65 14.19 -8.63
CA TRP A 55 2.58 12.72 -8.66
C TRP A 55 3.65 12.03 -7.82
N GLY A 56 4.71 12.75 -7.41
CA GLY A 56 5.87 12.18 -6.75
C GLY A 56 6.61 11.13 -7.60
N LEU A 57 7.55 10.43 -6.97
CA LEU A 57 8.25 9.32 -7.61
C LEU A 57 7.38 8.05 -7.59
N PRO A 58 7.51 7.16 -8.60
CA PRO A 58 6.88 5.85 -8.56
C PRO A 58 7.32 5.07 -7.33
N GLU A 59 6.35 4.43 -6.68
CA GLU A 59 6.55 3.69 -5.43
C GLU A 59 6.37 2.19 -5.67
N LEU A 60 7.35 1.39 -5.27
CA LEU A 60 7.31 -0.06 -5.35
C LEU A 60 7.17 -0.66 -3.96
N LEU A 61 6.16 -1.51 -3.79
CA LEU A 61 5.98 -2.28 -2.55
C LEU A 61 6.86 -3.51 -2.52
N MET A 62 7.64 -3.65 -1.45
CA MET A 62 8.34 -4.89 -1.13
C MET A 62 7.43 -5.84 -0.34
N PRO A 63 7.64 -7.18 -0.41
CA PRO A 63 6.86 -8.14 0.36
C PRO A 63 6.84 -7.86 1.86
N SER A 64 7.96 -7.38 2.42
CA SER A 64 8.07 -6.95 3.81
C SER A 64 7.05 -5.86 4.16
N PHE A 65 6.84 -4.89 3.26
CA PHE A 65 5.88 -3.80 3.42
C PHE A 65 4.45 -4.30 3.33
N GLU A 66 4.16 -5.21 2.39
CA GLU A 66 2.84 -5.83 2.27
C GLU A 66 2.45 -6.61 3.54
N VAL A 67 3.42 -7.21 4.25
CA VAL A 67 3.18 -7.85 5.56
C VAL A 67 2.73 -6.83 6.61
N VAL A 68 3.33 -5.64 6.65
CA VAL A 68 2.92 -4.57 7.57
C VAL A 68 1.54 -4.04 7.20
N MET A 69 1.27 -3.82 5.90
CA MET A 69 -0.07 -3.46 5.42
C MET A 69 -1.15 -4.43 5.90
N LYS A 70 -0.94 -5.74 5.72
CA LYS A 70 -1.90 -6.77 6.15
C LYS A 70 -2.20 -6.71 7.65
N LYS A 71 -1.18 -6.47 8.48
CA LYS A 71 -1.33 -6.37 9.94
C LYS A 71 -2.04 -5.09 10.39
N SER A 72 -1.78 -3.97 9.70
CA SER A 72 -2.34 -2.67 10.06
C SER A 72 -3.73 -2.43 9.47
N ALA A 73 -4.17 -3.20 8.47
CA ALA A 73 -5.41 -2.98 7.73
C ALA A 73 -6.64 -2.76 8.64
N LYS A 74 -6.83 -3.62 9.64
CA LYS A 74 -7.98 -3.54 10.57
C LYS A 74 -8.00 -2.25 11.39
N SER A 75 -6.85 -1.65 11.67
CA SER A 75 -6.76 -0.40 12.43
C SER A 75 -7.33 0.79 11.66
N PHE A 76 -7.46 0.69 10.34
CA PHE A 76 -7.92 1.78 9.49
C PHE A 76 -9.41 1.72 9.16
N TYR A 77 -10.10 0.60 9.41
CA TYR A 77 -11.52 0.43 9.07
C TYR A 77 -12.44 1.43 9.79
N GLY A 78 -12.13 1.77 11.04
CA GLY A 78 -12.93 2.72 11.81
C GLY A 78 -12.74 4.19 11.41
N ILE A 79 -11.71 4.49 10.62
CA ILE A 79 -11.35 5.85 10.20
C ILE A 79 -11.34 5.99 8.67
N ASP A 80 -12.01 5.09 7.94
CA ASP A 80 -11.90 5.02 6.49
C ASP A 80 -12.31 6.32 5.80
N HIS A 81 -13.46 6.88 6.15
CA HIS A 81 -13.94 8.15 5.62
C HIS A 81 -13.03 9.32 6.02
N GLN A 82 -12.50 9.29 7.25
CA GLN A 82 -11.52 10.28 7.70
C GLN A 82 -10.25 10.24 6.84
N LEU A 83 -9.81 9.05 6.42
CA LEU A 83 -8.65 8.91 5.53
C LEU A 83 -8.89 9.60 4.17
N PHE A 84 -10.07 9.43 3.55
CA PHE A 84 -10.40 10.14 2.31
C PHE A 84 -10.32 11.66 2.49
N GLN A 85 -10.90 12.18 3.57
CA GLN A 85 -10.88 13.60 3.92
C GLN A 85 -9.47 14.13 4.16
N GLU A 86 -8.63 13.36 4.86
CA GLU A 86 -7.25 13.72 5.09
C GLU A 86 -6.41 13.69 3.82
N PHE A 87 -6.52 12.64 3.01
CA PHE A 87 -5.76 12.52 1.76
C PHE A 87 -6.16 13.57 0.73
N TYR A 88 -7.43 13.95 0.68
CA TYR A 88 -7.88 15.08 -0.14
C TYR A 88 -7.26 16.42 0.31
N LYS A 89 -7.32 16.73 1.62
CA LYS A 89 -6.73 17.97 2.18
C LYS A 89 -5.23 18.06 1.94
N ASP A 90 -4.54 16.92 2.00
CA ASP A 90 -3.11 16.81 1.77
C ASP A 90 -2.75 16.75 0.27
N ASN A 91 -3.73 16.86 -0.64
CA ASN A 91 -3.56 16.73 -2.10
C ASN A 91 -2.84 15.44 -2.51
N VAL A 92 -3.13 14.32 -1.83
CA VAL A 92 -2.46 13.05 -2.08
C VAL A 92 -2.83 12.52 -3.46
N CYS A 93 -1.80 12.27 -4.26
CA CYS A 93 -1.86 11.51 -5.49
C CYS A 93 -0.54 10.75 -5.68
N GLY A 94 -0.49 9.85 -6.65
CA GLY A 94 0.78 9.24 -7.02
C GLY A 94 0.70 8.00 -7.90
N ILE A 95 1.85 7.33 -7.97
CA ILE A 95 2.08 6.20 -8.87
C ILE A 95 2.59 5.01 -8.05
N LEU A 96 1.80 3.95 -7.97
CA LEU A 96 2.14 2.71 -7.27
C LEU A 96 2.44 1.59 -8.28
N LEU A 97 3.64 1.03 -8.20
CA LEU A 97 4.08 -0.13 -8.97
C LEU A 97 3.75 -1.40 -8.19
N SER A 98 2.78 -2.16 -8.69
CA SER A 98 2.44 -3.47 -8.12
C SER A 98 3.04 -4.58 -8.99
N ARG A 99 3.68 -5.57 -8.35
CA ARG A 99 4.21 -6.77 -9.02
C ARG A 99 3.11 -7.54 -9.76
N ASP A 100 1.91 -7.58 -9.17
CA ASP A 100 0.83 -8.46 -9.65
C ASP A 100 -0.17 -7.74 -10.57
N CYS A 101 -0.14 -6.41 -10.62
CA CYS A 101 -1.24 -5.62 -11.20
C CYS A 101 -0.80 -4.68 -12.32
N GLY A 102 0.45 -4.21 -12.32
CA GLY A 102 0.95 -3.22 -13.28
C GLY A 102 1.27 -1.87 -12.64
N THR A 103 0.89 -0.77 -13.31
CA THR A 103 1.05 0.62 -12.83
C THR A 103 -0.31 1.11 -12.35
N ILE A 104 -0.41 1.46 -11.07
CA ILE A 104 -1.60 2.08 -10.50
C ILE A 104 -1.32 3.56 -10.37
N VAL A 105 -2.12 4.38 -11.04
CA VAL A 105 -2.13 5.84 -10.86
C VAL A 105 -3.36 6.16 -10.03
N TYR A 106 -3.22 7.03 -9.04
CA TYR A 106 -4.32 7.36 -8.13
C TYR A 106 -4.28 8.84 -7.72
N GLY A 107 -5.45 9.38 -7.38
CA GLY A 107 -5.60 10.73 -6.85
C GLY A 107 -6.91 10.90 -6.09
N PHE A 108 -6.88 11.76 -5.07
CA PHE A 108 -8.05 12.05 -4.24
C PHE A 108 -8.77 13.31 -4.70
N GLY A 109 -10.10 13.25 -4.74
CA GLY A 109 -11.00 14.40 -4.70
C GLY A 109 -11.72 14.45 -3.34
N GLU A 110 -12.67 15.36 -3.19
CA GLU A 110 -13.50 15.43 -1.98
C GLU A 110 -14.32 14.15 -1.83
N ASP A 111 -14.05 13.38 -0.78
CA ASP A 111 -14.64 12.05 -0.53
C ASP A 111 -14.43 10.99 -1.63
N THR A 112 -13.59 11.29 -2.62
CA THR A 112 -13.41 10.42 -3.78
C THR A 112 -11.96 9.96 -3.96
N LEU A 113 -11.80 8.71 -4.39
CA LEU A 113 -10.53 8.14 -4.84
C LEU A 113 -10.67 7.69 -6.29
N HIS A 114 -9.91 8.31 -7.18
CA HIS A 114 -9.81 7.91 -8.58
C HIS A 114 -8.64 6.96 -8.79
N VAL A 115 -8.85 5.89 -9.56
CA VAL A 115 -7.85 4.85 -9.80
C VAL A 115 -7.78 4.49 -11.27
N TRP A 116 -6.58 4.54 -11.84
CA TRP A 116 -6.26 4.09 -13.19
C TRP A 116 -5.24 2.95 -13.13
N LEU A 117 -5.56 1.81 -13.73
CA LEU A 117 -4.67 0.66 -13.79
C LEU A 117 -4.17 0.43 -15.21
N PHE A 118 -2.86 0.58 -15.39
CA PHE A 118 -2.17 0.28 -16.62
C PHE A 118 -1.43 -1.05 -16.54
N ARG A 119 -1.39 -1.78 -17.66
CA ARG A 119 -0.44 -2.87 -17.86
C ARG A 119 0.46 -2.54 -19.03
N GLU A 120 1.69 -3.05 -18.95
CA GLU A 120 2.69 -2.87 -20.00
C GLU A 120 2.65 -4.07 -20.94
N ASP A 121 2.42 -3.82 -22.22
CA ASP A 121 2.48 -4.84 -23.28
C ASP A 121 3.28 -4.30 -24.46
N GLY A 122 4.30 -5.04 -24.92
CA GLY A 122 5.14 -4.63 -26.05
C GLY A 122 5.86 -3.27 -25.89
N GLY A 123 6.03 -2.76 -24.66
CA GLY A 123 6.56 -1.42 -24.41
C GLY A 123 5.53 -0.29 -24.49
N ILE A 124 4.23 -0.65 -24.52
CA ILE A 124 3.08 0.26 -24.51
C ILE A 124 2.36 0.15 -23.17
N SER A 125 1.99 1.28 -22.56
CA SER A 125 1.15 1.30 -21.36
C SER A 125 -0.33 1.34 -21.72
N ASN A 126 -1.05 0.23 -21.55
CA ASN A 126 -2.47 0.14 -21.87
C ASN A 126 -3.31 0.30 -20.59
N LEU A 127 -4.33 1.17 -20.63
CA LEU A 127 -5.31 1.34 -19.56
C LEU A 127 -6.34 0.20 -19.64
N TYR A 128 -6.34 -0.68 -18.64
CA TYR A 128 -7.28 -1.81 -18.58
C TYR A 128 -8.45 -1.55 -17.63
N MET A 129 -8.29 -0.59 -16.73
CA MET A 129 -9.29 -0.30 -15.72
C MET A 129 -9.21 1.16 -15.30
N TYR A 130 -10.37 1.78 -15.25
CA TYR A 130 -10.61 3.04 -14.59
C TYR A 130 -11.82 2.86 -13.69
N PHE A 131 -11.77 3.37 -12.48
CA PHE A 131 -12.92 3.43 -11.57
C PHE A 131 -12.67 4.52 -10.54
N TYR A 132 -13.74 4.92 -9.86
CA TYR A 132 -13.63 5.79 -8.69
C TYR A 132 -14.46 5.25 -7.55
N ILE A 133 -14.12 5.71 -6.36
CA ILE A 133 -14.73 5.27 -5.11
C ILE A 133 -15.20 6.51 -4.39
N GLU A 134 -16.43 6.52 -3.91
CA GLU A 134 -16.92 7.53 -2.97
C GLU A 134 -17.02 6.93 -1.57
N SER A 135 -16.54 7.65 -0.58
CA SER A 135 -16.64 7.29 0.83
C SER A 135 -17.79 8.03 1.50
N THR A 136 -18.55 7.34 2.35
CA THR A 136 -19.61 7.95 3.17
C THR A 136 -19.18 8.09 4.62
N LYS A 137 -19.86 8.96 5.37
CA LYS A 137 -19.63 9.18 6.81
C LYS A 137 -19.75 7.92 7.67
N ASP A 138 -20.45 6.91 7.16
CA ASP A 138 -20.61 5.61 7.83
C ASP A 138 -19.47 4.62 7.52
N ASN A 139 -18.36 5.11 6.93
CA ASN A 139 -17.23 4.29 6.46
C ASN A 139 -17.63 3.25 5.40
N VAL A 140 -18.62 3.59 4.56
CA VAL A 140 -19.03 2.75 3.42
C VAL A 140 -18.41 3.30 2.15
N ARG A 141 -17.91 2.40 1.30
CA ARG A 141 -17.36 2.74 -0.01
C ARG A 141 -18.31 2.33 -1.12
N HIS A 142 -18.62 3.26 -2.01
CA HIS A 142 -19.37 3.00 -3.24
C HIS A 142 -18.40 3.02 -4.43
N ILE A 143 -18.33 1.91 -5.16
CA ILE A 143 -17.44 1.75 -6.30
C ILE A 143 -18.23 2.06 -7.57
N TYR A 144 -17.71 2.98 -8.38
CA TYR A 144 -18.30 3.39 -9.64
C TYR A 144 -17.39 2.97 -10.81
N THR A 145 -17.94 2.13 -11.66
CA THR A 145 -17.27 1.58 -12.83
C THR A 145 -18.29 1.15 -13.88
N TRP A 146 -17.83 0.81 -15.09
CA TRP A 146 -18.70 0.15 -16.05
C TRP A 146 -19.05 -1.28 -15.58
N PRO A 147 -20.34 -1.62 -15.37
CA PRO A 147 -20.72 -2.85 -14.65
C PRO A 147 -20.19 -4.15 -15.25
N THR A 148 -20.06 -4.22 -16.57
CA THR A 148 -19.64 -5.42 -17.29
C THR A 148 -18.15 -5.44 -17.65
N LEU A 149 -17.36 -4.47 -17.20
CA LEU A 149 -15.95 -4.33 -17.61
C LEU A 149 -15.11 -5.53 -17.19
N THR A 150 -15.28 -6.01 -15.96
CA THR A 150 -14.56 -7.18 -15.42
C THR A 150 -14.97 -8.50 -16.06
N ALA A 151 -16.13 -8.54 -16.73
CA ALA A 151 -16.58 -9.69 -17.50
C ALA A 151 -15.98 -9.73 -18.92
N ASP A 152 -15.24 -8.71 -19.35
CA ASP A 152 -14.59 -8.66 -20.65
C ASP A 152 -13.33 -9.54 -20.68
N ASP A 153 -13.40 -10.64 -21.42
CA ASP A 153 -12.31 -11.61 -21.57
C ASP A 153 -11.14 -11.06 -22.42
N GLN A 154 -11.30 -9.94 -23.14
CA GLN A 154 -10.16 -9.26 -23.79
C GLN A 154 -9.33 -8.43 -22.81
N LEU A 155 -9.94 -7.98 -21.71
CA LEU A 155 -9.27 -7.18 -20.68
C LEU A 155 -8.73 -8.04 -19.53
N PHE A 156 -9.48 -9.07 -19.16
CA PHE A 156 -9.19 -9.88 -17.99
C PHE A 156 -9.08 -11.36 -18.36
N ALA A 157 -8.06 -12.03 -17.81
CA ALA A 157 -7.92 -13.48 -17.86
C ALA A 157 -8.32 -14.09 -16.51
N GLY A 158 -8.47 -15.42 -16.45
CA GLY A 158 -8.71 -16.15 -15.20
C GLY A 158 -10.19 -16.22 -14.78
N ASN A 159 -10.44 -16.52 -13.50
CA ASN A 159 -11.77 -16.75 -12.95
C ASN A 159 -12.60 -15.44 -12.88
N LYS A 160 -13.87 -15.48 -13.30
CA LYS A 160 -14.77 -14.32 -13.26
C LYS A 160 -15.08 -13.83 -11.85
N GLU A 161 -15.25 -14.73 -10.87
CA GLU A 161 -15.49 -14.36 -9.46
C GLU A 161 -14.30 -13.58 -8.89
N GLU A 162 -13.07 -13.99 -9.21
CA GLU A 162 -11.86 -13.27 -8.78
C GLU A 162 -11.75 -11.88 -9.43
N ARG A 163 -12.29 -11.72 -10.65
CA ARG A 163 -12.31 -10.43 -11.36
C ARG A 163 -13.31 -9.48 -10.74
N GLU A 164 -14.44 -9.94 -10.21
CA GLU A 164 -15.44 -9.09 -9.55
C GLU A 164 -14.88 -8.40 -8.30
N GLN A 165 -13.99 -9.09 -7.58
CA GLN A 165 -13.36 -8.57 -6.35
C GLN A 165 -12.18 -7.62 -6.63
N ILE A 166 -11.79 -7.40 -7.89
CA ILE A 166 -10.58 -6.66 -8.22
C ILE A 166 -10.63 -5.20 -7.74
N TYR A 167 -11.80 -4.56 -7.84
CA TYR A 167 -11.98 -3.16 -7.46
C TYR A 167 -11.82 -2.98 -5.95
N GLU A 168 -12.51 -3.80 -5.16
CA GLU A 168 -12.41 -3.79 -3.71
C GLU A 168 -10.98 -4.12 -3.25
N ARG A 169 -10.34 -5.10 -3.88
CA ARG A 169 -8.95 -5.47 -3.57
C ARG A 169 -7.98 -4.32 -3.84
N LEU A 170 -8.11 -3.62 -4.97
CA LEU A 170 -7.27 -2.47 -5.31
C LEU A 170 -7.53 -1.28 -4.39
N ALA A 171 -8.81 -1.00 -4.09
CA ALA A 171 -9.22 0.03 -3.15
C ALA A 171 -8.61 -0.20 -1.76
N ASN A 172 -8.79 -1.41 -1.21
CA ASN A 172 -8.24 -1.80 0.08
C ASN A 172 -6.71 -1.72 0.08
N LYS A 173 -6.06 -2.20 -0.99
CA LYS A 173 -4.60 -2.13 -1.12
C LYS A 173 -4.11 -0.68 -1.07
N LEU A 174 -4.73 0.24 -1.83
CA LEU A 174 -4.35 1.66 -1.87
C LEU A 174 -4.61 2.36 -0.53
N MET A 175 -5.80 2.19 0.05
CA MET A 175 -6.14 2.86 1.31
C MET A 175 -5.25 2.41 2.46
N VAL A 176 -5.00 1.10 2.59
CA VAL A 176 -4.08 0.58 3.62
C VAL A 176 -2.64 1.02 3.33
N TYR A 177 -2.23 1.02 2.06
CA TYR A 177 -0.90 1.50 1.66
C TYR A 177 -0.65 2.94 2.13
N LEU A 178 -1.56 3.84 1.77
CA LEU A 178 -1.45 5.27 2.10
C LEU A 178 -1.56 5.52 3.59
N ALA A 179 -2.46 4.82 4.28
CA ALA A 179 -2.60 4.93 5.73
C ALA A 179 -1.34 4.45 6.46
N VAL A 180 -0.73 3.35 6.04
CA VAL A 180 0.56 2.90 6.58
C VAL A 180 1.65 3.92 6.30
N LYS A 181 1.74 4.43 5.06
CA LYS A 181 2.73 5.45 4.68
C LYS A 181 2.60 6.72 5.53
N LYS A 182 1.37 7.13 5.84
CA LYS A 182 1.08 8.35 6.61
C LYS A 182 1.35 8.19 8.11
N TYR A 183 0.83 7.14 8.73
CA TYR A 183 0.84 7.01 10.20
C TYR A 183 1.97 6.15 10.74
N VAL A 184 2.60 5.33 9.91
CA VAL A 184 3.67 4.43 10.33
C VAL A 184 4.99 4.98 9.81
N LYS A 185 6.01 5.06 10.67
CA LYS A 185 7.32 5.62 10.32
C LYS A 185 8.09 4.70 9.35
N VAL A 186 7.84 4.86 8.05
CA VAL A 186 8.47 4.08 6.97
C VAL A 186 9.90 4.54 6.68
N GLU A 187 10.80 3.58 6.49
CA GLU A 187 12.07 3.85 5.80
C GLU A 187 11.87 3.64 4.30
N THR A 188 12.32 4.61 3.51
CA THR A 188 12.22 4.61 2.06
C THR A 188 13.61 4.53 1.45
N ILE A 189 13.76 3.79 0.36
CA ILE A 189 15.01 3.73 -0.39
C ILE A 189 14.75 4.23 -1.80
N ILE A 190 15.39 5.35 -2.15
CA ILE A 190 15.40 5.85 -3.52
C ILE A 190 16.42 5.04 -4.32
N VAL A 191 15.98 4.44 -5.42
CA VAL A 191 16.84 3.68 -6.34
C VAL A 191 17.07 4.53 -7.60
N PRO A 192 18.27 5.11 -7.80
CA PRO A 192 18.56 5.93 -8.96
C PRO A 192 18.49 5.16 -10.29
N VAL A 193 18.30 5.90 -11.38
CA VAL A 193 18.20 5.36 -12.74
C VAL A 193 19.44 4.54 -13.11
N GLY A 194 19.24 3.37 -13.73
CA GLY A 194 20.33 2.52 -14.23
C GLY A 194 21.10 1.77 -13.14
N THR A 195 20.74 1.95 -11.87
CA THR A 195 21.42 1.32 -10.74
C THR A 195 20.75 0.01 -10.31
N THR A 196 21.49 -0.80 -9.57
CA THR A 196 20.97 -1.99 -8.90
C THR A 196 21.13 -1.84 -7.40
N ALA A 197 20.02 -1.82 -6.67
CA ALA A 197 20.02 -1.88 -5.22
C ALA A 197 19.95 -3.34 -4.76
N LYS A 198 20.90 -3.75 -3.91
CA LYS A 198 20.79 -5.00 -3.16
C LYS A 198 20.07 -4.70 -1.86
N LEU A 199 18.88 -5.28 -1.69
CA LEU A 199 18.16 -5.22 -0.43
C LEU A 199 18.59 -6.44 0.38
N ASP A 200 19.45 -6.22 1.37
CA ASP A 200 19.94 -7.30 2.23
C ASP A 200 18.90 -7.57 3.33
N ASP A 201 18.28 -8.74 3.23
CA ASP A 201 17.41 -9.31 4.26
C ASP A 201 18.28 -9.79 5.44
N LYS A 202 18.62 -8.90 6.37
CA LYS A 202 18.81 -9.35 7.78
C LYS A 202 17.46 -9.38 8.48
N ILE A 203 16.53 -10.11 7.88
CA ILE A 203 15.24 -10.45 8.44
C ILE A 203 15.37 -11.88 8.98
N LEU A 204 15.44 -12.05 10.31
CA LEU A 204 15.23 -13.37 10.92
C LEU A 204 13.85 -13.87 10.47
N GLY A 205 13.83 -14.83 9.54
CA GLY A 205 12.63 -15.47 8.98
C GLY A 205 12.54 -15.51 7.44
N TYR A 206 13.14 -14.56 6.70
CA TYR A 206 13.12 -14.55 5.23
C TYR A 206 14.55 -14.39 4.70
N LYS A 207 15.03 -15.40 3.97
CA LYS A 207 16.36 -15.42 3.32
C LYS A 207 16.22 -15.17 1.82
N SER A 208 15.57 -14.08 1.39
CA SER A 208 15.54 -13.75 -0.04
C SER A 208 16.36 -12.49 -0.30
N LYS A 209 17.59 -12.64 -0.80
CA LYS A 209 18.35 -11.51 -1.35
C LYS A 209 17.64 -11.00 -2.60
N GLU A 210 16.66 -10.12 -2.46
CA GLU A 210 16.00 -9.49 -3.59
C GLU A 210 16.87 -8.34 -4.11
N LYS A 211 17.29 -8.46 -5.38
CA LYS A 211 17.94 -7.37 -6.12
C LYS A 211 16.88 -6.60 -6.90
N VAL A 212 16.83 -5.29 -6.75
CA VAL A 212 15.99 -4.41 -7.56
C VAL A 212 16.90 -3.67 -8.54
N ARG A 213 16.68 -3.89 -9.84
CA ARG A 213 17.33 -3.16 -10.93
C ARG A 213 16.37 -2.14 -11.50
N ASN A 214 16.78 -0.87 -11.53
CA ASN A 214 15.97 0.21 -12.08
C ASN A 214 16.36 0.50 -13.53
N GLU A 215 15.50 0.11 -14.47
CA GLU A 215 15.58 0.39 -15.91
C GLU A 215 14.41 1.29 -16.35
N SER A 216 13.74 1.98 -15.42
CA SER A 216 12.51 2.74 -15.71
C SER A 216 12.77 4.05 -16.45
N GLY A 217 14.03 4.52 -16.43
CA GLY A 217 14.40 5.85 -16.88
C GLY A 217 14.13 6.97 -15.87
N GLN A 218 13.57 6.65 -14.69
CA GLN A 218 13.27 7.60 -13.61
C GLN A 218 13.61 7.01 -12.24
N GLU A 219 13.81 7.86 -11.23
CA GLU A 219 14.02 7.36 -9.86
C GLU A 219 12.77 6.63 -9.36
N VAL A 220 12.96 5.58 -8.56
CA VAL A 220 11.86 4.80 -7.98
C VAL A 220 12.08 4.69 -6.47
N ILE A 221 11.03 4.93 -5.70
CA ILE A 221 11.03 4.71 -4.25
C ILE A 221 10.67 3.25 -3.99
N VAL A 222 11.52 2.55 -3.25
CA VAL A 222 11.24 1.21 -2.73
C VAL A 222 10.75 1.34 -1.29
N MET A 223 9.52 0.89 -1.06
CA MET A 223 8.87 0.87 0.24
C MET A 223 9.20 -0.44 0.96
N ASP A 224 9.93 -0.36 2.06
CA ASP A 224 10.42 -1.51 2.80
C ASP A 224 10.20 -1.34 4.31
N SER A 225 9.98 -2.46 4.99
CA SER A 225 9.47 -2.51 6.36
C SER A 225 10.49 -3.05 7.38
N ARG A 226 11.76 -3.15 6.97
CA ARG A 226 12.86 -3.75 7.75
C ARG A 226 13.00 -3.27 9.21
N TRP A 227 12.48 -2.09 9.58
CA TRP A 227 12.67 -1.48 10.91
C TRP A 227 11.42 -1.44 11.82
N PHE A 228 10.25 -1.86 11.33
CA PHE A 228 9.00 -1.84 12.12
C PHE A 228 8.89 -2.93 13.18
N ARG A 229 9.93 -3.76 13.30
CA ARG A 229 9.98 -4.82 14.30
C ARG A 229 10.26 -4.30 15.69
N LYS A 230 10.48 -3.00 15.93
CA LYS A 230 10.73 -2.47 17.27
C LYS A 230 9.74 -1.35 17.57
N ILE A 231 8.83 -1.61 18.51
CA ILE A 231 7.97 -0.58 19.08
C ILE A 231 8.80 0.15 20.13
N VAL A 232 9.01 1.44 19.88
CA VAL A 232 9.72 2.35 20.76
C VAL A 232 8.69 3.31 21.36
N ASN A 233 8.46 3.18 22.65
CA ASN A 233 7.73 4.17 23.43
C ASN A 233 8.73 4.77 24.40
N ASP A 234 9.11 6.04 24.22
CA ASP A 234 10.06 6.74 25.09
C ASP A 234 9.35 7.65 26.11
N ASN A 235 8.02 7.54 26.23
CA ASN A 235 7.26 8.30 27.22
C ASN A 235 7.42 7.71 28.64
N GLU A 236 7.30 8.57 29.64
CA GLU A 236 7.13 8.15 31.03
C GLU A 236 5.72 7.60 31.24
N ILE A 237 5.62 6.32 31.62
CA ILE A 237 4.33 5.65 31.86
C ILE A 237 4.11 5.56 33.36
N PHE A 238 3.07 6.21 33.86
CA PHE A 238 2.67 6.10 35.26
C PHE A 238 1.94 4.77 35.50
N VAL A 239 2.50 3.92 36.36
CA VAL A 239 1.92 2.63 36.74
C VAL A 239 1.32 2.76 38.13
N ARG A 240 0.00 2.57 38.25
CA ARG A 240 -0.71 2.52 39.54
C ARG A 240 -0.29 1.26 40.31
N GLY A 241 -0.22 1.36 41.64
CA GLY A 241 0.13 0.21 42.49
C GLY A 241 -0.88 -0.94 42.35
N PHE A 242 -0.40 -2.17 42.41
CA PHE A 242 -1.20 -3.38 42.16
C PHE A 242 -0.67 -4.60 42.90
N PHE A 243 -1.54 -5.58 43.13
CA PHE A 243 -1.15 -6.88 43.67
C PHE A 243 -0.71 -7.83 42.56
N ARG A 244 0.36 -8.60 42.79
CA ARG A 244 0.78 -9.69 41.90
C ARG A 244 1.31 -10.88 42.68
N PHE A 245 1.17 -12.07 42.12
CA PHE A 245 1.88 -13.25 42.62
C PHE A 245 3.35 -13.22 42.18
N GLN A 246 4.27 -13.31 43.13
CA GLN A 246 5.70 -13.38 42.91
C GLN A 246 6.21 -14.77 43.29
N ASN A 247 7.03 -15.37 42.44
CA ASN A 247 7.72 -16.61 42.79
C ASN A 247 8.80 -16.32 43.84
N LYS A 248 8.74 -17.04 44.97
CA LYS A 248 9.76 -17.05 46.03
C LYS A 248 10.20 -18.49 46.32
N LYS A 249 11.38 -18.64 46.92
CA LYS A 249 11.83 -19.92 47.47
C LYS A 249 11.62 -19.93 48.98
N ASP A 250 11.14 -21.05 49.50
CA ASP A 250 11.06 -21.26 50.95
C ASP A 250 12.45 -21.60 51.53
N GLU A 251 12.52 -21.76 52.85
CA GLU A 251 13.76 -22.10 53.57
C GLU A 251 14.37 -23.46 53.15
N LYS A 252 13.57 -24.31 52.48
CA LYS A 252 13.99 -25.62 51.96
C LYS A 252 14.37 -25.55 50.46
N GLY A 253 14.24 -24.38 49.84
CA GLY A 253 14.58 -24.13 48.44
C GLY A 253 13.46 -24.41 47.44
N GLU A 254 12.26 -24.77 47.92
CA GLU A 254 11.09 -25.06 47.08
C GLU A 254 10.41 -23.79 46.61
N TRP A 255 9.98 -23.79 45.34
CA TRP A 255 9.32 -22.63 44.75
C TRP A 255 7.85 -22.54 45.19
N TYR A 256 7.46 -21.39 45.73
CA TYR A 256 6.07 -21.06 46.02
C TYR A 256 5.72 -19.67 45.47
N LYS A 257 4.42 -19.39 45.34
CA LYS A 257 3.90 -18.09 44.90
C LYS A 257 3.35 -17.32 46.10
N GLU A 258 3.85 -16.12 46.32
CA GLU A 258 3.36 -15.20 47.35
C GLU A 258 2.68 -14.01 46.69
N LEU A 259 1.52 -13.60 47.21
CA LEU A 259 0.86 -12.38 46.76
C LEU A 259 1.57 -11.18 47.39
N ILE A 260 2.16 -10.32 46.55
CA ILE A 260 2.82 -9.09 46.98
C ILE A 260 2.09 -7.88 46.42
N PHE A 261 2.16 -6.75 47.12
CA PHE A 261 1.77 -5.44 46.58
C PHE A 261 2.98 -4.75 45.96
N VAL A 262 2.81 -4.21 44.77
CA VAL A 262 3.80 -3.39 44.09
C VAL A 262 3.32 -1.94 44.16
N ASP A 263 4.11 -1.06 44.79
CA ASP A 263 3.79 0.36 44.89
C ASP A 263 3.72 1.02 43.51
N SER A 264 3.04 2.17 43.41
CA SER A 264 3.00 2.93 42.16
C SER A 264 4.38 3.44 41.78
N PHE A 265 4.74 3.35 40.50
CA PHE A 265 6.03 3.81 39.99
C PHE A 265 5.91 4.36 38.57
N VAL A 266 6.91 5.15 38.17
CA VAL A 266 7.07 5.62 36.79
C VAL A 266 7.98 4.64 36.05
N ARG A 267 7.50 4.08 34.93
CA ARG A 267 8.30 3.24 34.04
C ARG A 267 8.79 4.08 32.87
N HIS A 268 10.10 4.06 32.63
CA HIS A 268 10.68 4.63 31.41
C HIS A 268 10.37 3.74 30.22
N GLY A 269 9.34 4.12 29.46
CA GLY A 269 9.09 3.61 28.14
C GLY A 269 9.12 2.08 27.99
N TYR A 270 9.21 1.64 26.74
CA TYR A 270 9.66 0.29 26.42
C TYR A 270 10.13 0.21 24.97
N HIS A 271 11.14 -0.63 24.77
CA HIS A 271 11.65 -1.02 23.47
C HIS A 271 11.29 -2.49 23.32
N ARG A 272 10.18 -2.80 22.66
CA ARG A 272 9.74 -4.19 22.45
C ARG A 272 9.87 -4.57 20.99
N ASN A 273 10.28 -5.80 20.72
CA ASN A 273 10.10 -6.32 19.38
C ASN A 273 8.60 -6.46 19.11
N ALA A 274 8.12 -5.97 17.97
CA ALA A 274 6.77 -6.24 17.49
C ALA A 274 6.66 -7.76 17.33
N LEU A 275 5.89 -8.39 18.21
CA LEU A 275 5.62 -9.81 18.12
C LEU A 275 4.86 -10.04 16.83
N ILE A 276 5.38 -10.95 16.00
CA ILE A 276 4.59 -11.55 14.94
C ILE A 276 3.70 -12.53 15.68
N GLU A 277 2.44 -12.17 15.93
CA GLU A 277 1.44 -13.18 16.26
C GLU A 277 1.37 -14.11 15.04
N GLU A 278 1.90 -15.32 15.21
CA GLU A 278 1.51 -16.42 14.34
C GLU A 278 0.02 -16.65 14.63
N GLU A 279 -0.80 -16.71 13.58
CA GLU A 279 -2.16 -17.24 13.71
C GLU A 279 -2.01 -18.66 14.25
N ASN A 280 -2.15 -18.83 15.56
CA ASN A 280 -2.43 -20.12 16.12
C ASN A 280 -3.72 -20.57 15.46
N ASN A 281 -3.60 -21.53 14.53
CA ASN A 281 -4.69 -22.38 14.12
C ASN A 281 -5.19 -23.10 15.37
N SER A 282 -6.03 -22.43 16.15
CA SER A 282 -6.84 -23.03 17.19
C SER A 282 -7.90 -23.87 16.48
N LYS A 283 -7.48 -25.08 16.10
CA LYS A 283 -8.37 -26.23 16.14
C LYS A 283 -8.47 -26.65 17.59
N GLU A 284 -9.58 -26.29 18.23
CA GLU A 284 -10.24 -27.10 19.23
C GLU A 284 -11.70 -27.25 18.82
#